data_AF-A0A538N7S7-F1
#
_entry.id   AF-A0A538N7S7-F1
#
_cell.length_a   1.000
_cell.length_b   1.000
_cell.length_c   1.000
_cell.angle_alpha   90.00
_cell.angle_beta   90.00
_cell.angle_gamma   90.00
#
_symmetry.space_group_name_H-M   'P 1'
#
loop_
_entity.id
_entity.type
_entity.pdbx_description
1 polymer ?
#
loop_
_entity_poly.entity_id
_entity_poly.type
_entity_poly.pdbx_seq_one_letter_code
_entity_poly.pdbx_strand_id
1 'polypeptide(L)'
;MAGSVLIAGSVLIAGGGPVGLMLACELRLAGVRTVVAERLPRRTGQSRALGLHARTVEVLDQRGLLDRFREGAPVWPTAHFAGLRLLDLSRLDGNHTYALMVPQSRTEEILAGRAIELGCEIRYGHEVVGLCQDADGVDVTVRGPDGTGRWRVSYLVGCDGGGSAVRKLSRIDFPGTASTMSALLGDVRLAQEQPAGPQLRRMTGGLFGVVPLDSGYHRVVTVEFRSRPPCAVVTLDELRAAVERVTGTALEMSQPRWLSRFGNATRQAARYRAGRVLLAGDAAHVHFPAGGQGLNTGMQDAVNLGWKLAATVHGWAPAGLLDTYHDERHPVAAQVCHNTRAQLALMDPAEEITPLRELFAELMDLPQVNRHLAGMITGVDLRYDMPTPGDERHPLLGRRLPDLPLQVRGRSVRAVHLLRSGRGLLLDLTGDLDRTGDAAVWAACGGWADRVDVVGAQCGTQPPADALLVRPDGYVAWVGGAAGSAAGSGPGSLEDALTTWFGTRREEQPCPTYCTSTPRPAAPARSPGN
;
A
#
# COMPACT_ATOMS: atom_id res chain seq x y z
N MET A 1 -35.73 -2.65 17.58
CA MET A 1 -34.48 -3.42 17.68
C MET A 1 -34.28 -4.18 16.38
N ALA A 2 -33.58 -3.60 15.42
CA ALA A 2 -33.26 -4.28 14.16
C ALA A 2 -32.05 -5.18 14.41
N GLY A 3 -32.22 -6.48 14.15
CA GLY A 3 -31.27 -7.53 14.50
C GLY A 3 -29.89 -7.29 13.89
N SER A 4 -28.86 -7.54 14.70
CA SER A 4 -27.46 -7.61 14.26
C SER A 4 -27.33 -8.74 13.24
N VAL A 5 -27.16 -8.39 11.96
CA VAL A 5 -26.77 -9.38 10.95
C VAL A 5 -25.32 -9.75 11.23
N LEU A 6 -25.12 -10.94 11.78
CA LEU A 6 -23.80 -11.53 11.97
C LEU A 6 -23.30 -11.96 10.58
N ILE A 7 -22.37 -11.19 10.01
CA ILE A 7 -21.73 -11.58 8.75
C ILE A 7 -20.43 -12.28 9.11
N ALA A 8 -20.52 -13.57 9.44
CA ALA A 8 -19.33 -14.39 9.69
C ALA A 8 -18.38 -14.33 8.47
N GLY A 9 -17.08 -14.23 8.74
CA GLY A 9 -16.05 -14.14 7.69
C GLY A 9 -16.01 -12.80 6.96
N SER A 10 -16.50 -11.72 7.57
CA SER A 10 -16.49 -10.37 6.98
C SER A 10 -15.54 -9.40 7.65
N VAL A 11 -15.10 -8.41 6.86
CA VAL A 11 -14.27 -7.29 7.30
C VAL A 11 -15.01 -5.98 7.04
N LEU A 12 -15.12 -5.14 8.07
CA LEU A 12 -15.54 -3.76 7.92
C LEU A 12 -14.32 -2.85 7.84
N ILE A 13 -14.28 -1.97 6.86
CA ILE A 13 -13.28 -0.91 6.73
C ILE A 13 -13.95 0.42 7.05
N ALA A 14 -13.46 1.13 8.06
CA ALA A 14 -13.90 2.48 8.37
C ALA A 14 -13.05 3.49 7.58
N GLY A 15 -13.66 4.22 6.65
CA GLY A 15 -12.99 5.18 5.77
C GLY A 15 -12.86 4.69 4.33
N GLY A 16 -13.46 5.43 3.40
CA GLY A 16 -13.42 5.25 1.95
C GLY A 16 -12.38 6.13 1.26
N GLY A 17 -11.30 6.50 1.96
CA GLY A 17 -10.11 7.08 1.35
C GLY A 17 -9.30 6.04 0.57
N PRO A 18 -8.21 6.43 -0.10
CA PRO A 18 -7.47 5.55 -1.00
C PRO A 18 -6.89 4.31 -0.31
N VAL A 19 -6.46 4.43 0.95
CA VAL A 19 -5.97 3.30 1.75
C VAL A 19 -7.09 2.28 2.04
N GLY A 20 -8.27 2.75 2.46
CA GLY A 20 -9.41 1.88 2.70
C GLY A 20 -9.92 1.21 1.43
N LEU A 21 -9.93 1.93 0.31
CA LEU A 21 -10.32 1.39 -0.99
C LEU A 21 -9.31 0.38 -1.53
N MET A 22 -8.00 0.62 -1.37
CA MET A 22 -6.97 -0.36 -1.72
C MET A 22 -7.10 -1.62 -0.88
N LEU A 23 -7.30 -1.49 0.44
CA LEU A 23 -7.50 -2.64 1.32
C LEU A 23 -8.77 -3.43 0.94
N ALA A 24 -9.83 -2.73 0.55
CA ALA A 24 -11.04 -3.37 0.03
C ALA A 24 -10.75 -4.21 -1.22
N CYS A 25 -9.98 -3.66 -2.17
CA CYS A 25 -9.52 -4.41 -3.35
C CYS A 25 -8.74 -5.66 -2.96
N GLU A 26 -7.76 -5.56 -2.06
CA GLU A 26 -6.94 -6.71 -1.64
C GLU A 26 -7.77 -7.81 -0.96
N LEU A 27 -8.67 -7.44 -0.05
CA LEU A 27 -9.53 -8.40 0.65
C LEU A 27 -10.51 -9.08 -0.31
N ARG A 28 -11.10 -8.31 -1.24
CA ARG A 28 -12.03 -8.87 -2.23
C ARG A 28 -11.32 -9.73 -3.27
N LEU A 29 -10.10 -9.36 -3.68
CA LEU A 29 -9.25 -10.19 -4.54
C LEU A 29 -8.98 -11.56 -3.90
N ALA A 30 -8.77 -11.58 -2.59
CA ALA A 30 -8.62 -12.80 -1.79
C ALA A 30 -9.96 -13.46 -1.38
N GLY A 31 -11.11 -13.02 -1.90
CA GLY A 31 -12.40 -13.66 -1.67
C GLY A 31 -13.06 -13.39 -0.30
N VAL A 32 -12.60 -12.40 0.46
CA VAL A 32 -13.21 -12.02 1.75
C VAL A 32 -14.44 -11.14 1.53
N ARG A 33 -15.49 -11.27 2.34
CA ARG A 33 -16.63 -10.35 2.29
C ARG A 33 -16.25 -9.02 2.94
N THR A 34 -16.32 -7.93 2.17
CA THR A 34 -15.83 -6.62 2.63
C THR A 34 -16.88 -5.54 2.45
N VAL A 35 -17.04 -4.71 3.49
CA VAL A 35 -17.86 -3.49 3.47
C VAL A 35 -16.97 -2.31 3.82
N VAL A 36 -17.07 -1.20 3.08
CA VAL A 36 -16.45 0.09 3.41
C VAL A 36 -17.52 1.02 3.95
N ALA A 37 -17.35 1.54 5.17
CA ALA A 37 -18.19 2.59 5.74
C ALA A 37 -17.45 3.93 5.67
N GLU A 38 -17.92 4.81 4.79
CA GLU A 38 -17.39 6.16 4.62
C GLU A 38 -18.35 7.18 5.24
N ARG A 39 -17.84 8.01 6.14
CA ARG A 39 -18.64 9.02 6.85
C ARG A 39 -19.23 10.06 5.91
N LEU A 40 -18.48 10.49 4.89
CA LEU A 40 -18.94 11.50 3.96
C LEU A 40 -20.04 10.94 3.06
N PRO A 41 -21.08 11.72 2.73
CA PRO A 41 -22.19 11.26 1.89
C PRO A 41 -21.78 11.05 0.43
N ARG A 42 -20.62 11.59 0.03
CA ARG A 42 -20.00 11.44 -1.29
C ARG A 42 -18.50 11.73 -1.19
N ARG A 43 -17.73 11.28 -2.18
CA ARG A 43 -16.32 11.66 -2.36
C ARG A 43 -16.19 13.18 -2.44
N THR A 44 -15.14 13.74 -1.84
CA THR A 44 -14.93 15.20 -1.80
C THR A 44 -14.48 15.78 -3.14
N GLY A 45 -13.82 14.95 -3.98
CA GLY A 45 -13.13 15.40 -5.19
C GLY A 45 -11.84 16.19 -4.89
N GLN A 46 -11.51 16.42 -3.62
CA GLN A 46 -10.33 17.17 -3.20
C GLN A 46 -9.10 16.26 -3.22
N SER A 47 -8.00 16.75 -3.78
CA SER A 47 -6.76 15.96 -3.87
C SER A 47 -5.71 16.49 -2.91
N ARG A 48 -5.39 15.81 -1.80
CA ARG A 48 -4.30 16.24 -0.91
C ARG A 48 -2.94 15.76 -1.42
N ALA A 49 -2.87 14.54 -1.93
CA ALA A 49 -1.70 14.02 -2.63
C ALA A 49 -1.76 14.28 -4.14
N LEU A 50 -0.58 14.41 -4.76
CA LEU A 50 -0.43 14.72 -6.18
C LEU A 50 0.27 13.60 -6.98
N GLY A 51 0.91 12.62 -6.33
CA GLY A 51 1.66 11.59 -7.06
C GLY A 51 1.89 10.30 -6.29
N LEU A 52 2.18 9.26 -7.06
CA LEU A 52 2.49 7.90 -6.63
C LEU A 52 3.96 7.61 -6.95
N HIS A 53 4.69 7.07 -5.99
CA HIS A 53 6.11 6.74 -6.14
C HIS A 53 6.33 5.34 -6.71
N ALA A 54 7.56 5.09 -7.14
CA ALA A 54 7.99 3.85 -7.80
C ALA A 54 7.43 2.58 -7.13
N ARG A 55 7.57 2.40 -5.82
CA ARG A 55 7.07 1.18 -5.15
C ARG A 55 5.54 1.04 -5.22
N THR A 56 4.81 2.14 -5.11
CA THR A 56 3.34 2.13 -5.25
C THR A 56 2.93 1.87 -6.70
N VAL A 57 3.67 2.40 -7.68
CA VAL A 57 3.47 2.12 -9.11
C VAL A 57 3.67 0.63 -9.40
N GLU A 58 4.73 0.01 -8.86
CA GLU A 58 4.95 -1.43 -8.96
C GLU A 58 3.82 -2.24 -8.35
N VAL A 59 3.35 -1.85 -7.17
CA VAL A 59 2.19 -2.48 -6.50
C VAL A 59 0.95 -2.43 -7.38
N LEU A 60 0.68 -1.30 -8.05
CA LEU A 60 -0.45 -1.20 -8.97
C LEU A 60 -0.29 -2.13 -10.18
N ASP A 61 0.92 -2.33 -10.69
CA ASP A 61 1.19 -3.28 -11.78
C ASP A 61 1.05 -4.74 -11.33
N GLN A 62 1.51 -5.04 -10.11
CA GLN A 62 1.28 -6.34 -9.43
C GLN A 62 -0.20 -6.67 -9.28
N ARG A 63 -1.11 -5.69 -9.40
CA ARG A 63 -2.57 -5.88 -9.38
C ARG A 63 -3.25 -5.64 -10.72
N GLY A 64 -2.48 -5.37 -11.78
CA GLY A 64 -3.01 -5.08 -13.12
C GLY A 64 -3.81 -3.78 -13.20
N LEU A 65 -3.57 -2.84 -12.29
CA LEU A 65 -4.27 -1.55 -12.22
C LEU A 65 -3.48 -0.41 -12.87
N LEU A 66 -2.17 -0.60 -13.08
CA LEU A 66 -1.28 0.47 -13.52
C LEU A 66 -1.77 1.22 -14.78
N ASP A 67 -2.29 0.50 -15.78
CA ASP A 67 -2.74 1.12 -17.03
C ASP A 67 -3.85 2.16 -16.81
N ARG A 68 -4.81 1.86 -15.91
CA ARG A 68 -5.90 2.79 -15.53
C ARG A 68 -5.36 4.06 -14.86
N PHE A 69 -4.24 3.95 -14.14
CA PHE A 69 -3.59 5.08 -13.49
C PHE A 69 -2.71 5.89 -14.43
N ARG A 70 -2.11 5.26 -15.45
CA ARG A 70 -1.22 5.94 -16.41
C ARG A 70 -1.95 6.79 -17.43
N GLU A 71 -3.19 6.45 -17.75
CA GLU A 71 -3.98 7.16 -18.74
C GLU A 71 -4.03 8.67 -18.44
N GLY A 72 -3.39 9.52 -19.25
CA GLY A 72 -3.37 10.98 -19.03
C GLY A 72 -2.64 11.46 -17.77
N ALA A 73 -1.88 10.60 -17.07
CA ALA A 73 -1.08 10.99 -15.91
C ALA A 73 0.37 11.31 -16.33
N PRO A 74 0.89 12.51 -16.03
CA PRO A 74 2.29 12.82 -16.27
C PRO A 74 3.23 11.90 -15.50
N VAL A 75 4.35 11.56 -16.13
CA VAL A 75 5.45 10.79 -15.52
C VAL A 75 6.60 11.73 -15.21
N TRP A 76 7.08 11.71 -13.98
CA TRP A 76 8.27 12.46 -13.57
C TRP A 76 9.42 11.50 -13.26
N PRO A 77 10.57 11.62 -13.95
CA PRO A 77 11.74 10.79 -13.70
C PRO A 77 12.53 11.23 -12.46
N THR A 78 11.98 12.16 -11.68
CA THR A 78 12.68 12.80 -10.57
C THR A 78 11.82 12.90 -9.32
N ALA A 79 12.48 12.94 -8.16
CA ALA A 79 11.87 13.29 -6.87
C ALA A 79 12.67 14.40 -6.20
N HIS A 80 12.32 14.80 -4.98
CA HIS A 80 13.10 15.77 -4.21
C HIS A 80 13.29 15.28 -2.78
N PHE A 81 14.36 15.72 -2.12
CA PHE A 81 14.50 15.66 -0.66
C PHE A 81 14.57 17.09 -0.13
N ALA A 82 13.68 17.49 0.77
CA ALA A 82 13.68 18.85 1.34
C ALA A 82 13.57 20.00 0.30
N GLY A 83 13.03 19.75 -0.91
CA GLY A 83 13.02 20.72 -2.01
C GLY A 83 14.42 21.02 -2.60
N LEU A 84 15.44 20.23 -2.25
CA LEU A 84 16.75 20.24 -2.89
C LEU A 84 16.73 19.43 -4.19
N ARG A 85 17.77 19.65 -5.01
CA ARG A 85 18.01 19.10 -6.36
C ARG A 85 17.34 17.75 -6.62
N LEU A 86 16.83 17.61 -7.83
CA LEU A 86 16.04 16.49 -8.27
C LEU A 86 16.81 15.16 -8.09
N LEU A 87 16.28 14.28 -7.23
CA LEU A 87 16.73 12.90 -7.09
C LEU A 87 16.51 12.18 -8.42
N ASP A 88 17.55 11.55 -8.95
CA ASP A 88 17.51 10.89 -10.25
C ASP A 88 16.94 9.48 -10.07
N LEU A 89 15.65 9.31 -10.38
CA LEU A 89 14.99 8.03 -10.19
C LEU A 89 15.48 7.00 -11.22
N SER A 90 15.99 7.44 -12.39
CA SER A 90 16.45 6.53 -13.47
C SER A 90 17.63 5.63 -13.07
N ARG A 91 18.31 5.95 -11.97
CA ARG A 91 19.43 5.17 -11.40
C ARG A 91 19.00 4.09 -10.41
N LEU A 92 17.70 3.99 -10.12
CA LEU A 92 17.13 2.93 -9.29
C LEU A 92 16.96 1.65 -10.12
N ASP A 93 16.95 0.50 -9.46
CA ASP A 93 16.75 -0.78 -10.15
C ASP A 93 15.25 -1.04 -10.34
N GLY A 94 14.82 -1.39 -11.56
CA GLY A 94 13.46 -1.82 -11.88
C GLY A 94 12.86 -1.12 -13.10
N ASN A 95 11.61 -1.49 -13.44
CA ASN A 95 10.93 -0.97 -14.63
C ASN A 95 10.04 0.26 -14.37
N HIS A 96 9.83 0.62 -13.10
CA HIS A 96 8.94 1.69 -12.66
C HIS A 96 9.67 2.79 -11.88
N THR A 97 10.82 3.19 -12.38
CA THR A 97 11.74 4.14 -11.74
C THR A 97 11.32 5.60 -11.98
N TYR A 98 10.09 5.92 -11.63
CA TYR A 98 9.47 7.23 -11.81
C TYR A 98 8.36 7.49 -10.80
N ALA A 99 7.98 8.77 -10.66
CA ALA A 99 6.75 9.16 -9.99
C ALA A 99 5.63 9.37 -11.01
N LEU A 100 4.44 8.87 -10.71
CA LEU A 100 3.24 9.03 -11.53
C LEU A 100 2.35 10.10 -10.90
N MET A 101 2.09 11.18 -11.63
CA MET A 101 1.33 12.33 -11.13
C MET A 101 -0.18 12.09 -11.28
N VAL A 102 -0.75 11.42 -10.29
CA VAL A 102 -2.18 11.12 -10.22
C VAL A 102 -2.80 11.86 -9.03
N PRO A 103 -3.75 12.78 -9.26
CA PRO A 103 -4.50 13.41 -8.17
C PRO A 103 -5.18 12.36 -7.30
N GLN A 104 -5.14 12.54 -5.98
CA GLN A 104 -5.76 11.60 -5.04
C GLN A 104 -7.24 11.33 -5.35
N SER A 105 -8.01 12.31 -5.81
CA SER A 105 -9.43 12.11 -6.18
C SER A 105 -9.60 11.08 -7.30
N ARG A 106 -8.68 11.06 -8.28
CA ARG A 106 -8.66 10.07 -9.34
C ARG A 106 -8.20 8.71 -8.84
N THR A 107 -7.23 8.67 -7.92
CA THR A 107 -6.83 7.43 -7.24
C THR A 107 -8.01 6.80 -6.49
N GLU A 108 -8.76 7.60 -5.73
CA GLU A 108 -9.98 7.17 -5.04
C GLU A 108 -11.04 6.67 -6.03
N GLU A 109 -11.19 7.32 -7.18
CA GLU A 109 -12.10 6.87 -8.23
C GLU A 109 -11.76 5.50 -8.81
N ILE A 110 -10.52 5.32 -9.24
CA ILE A 110 -10.09 4.05 -9.84
C ILE A 110 -10.20 2.91 -8.83
N LEU A 111 -9.78 3.15 -7.57
CA LEU A 111 -9.84 2.13 -6.52
C LEU A 111 -11.28 1.83 -6.09
N ALA A 112 -12.16 2.82 -5.99
CA ALA A 112 -13.57 2.59 -5.70
C ALA A 112 -14.24 1.77 -6.81
N GLY A 113 -13.98 2.12 -8.08
CA GLY A 113 -14.46 1.34 -9.23
C GLY A 113 -13.98 -0.10 -9.16
N ARG A 114 -12.68 -0.31 -8.91
CA ARG A 114 -12.11 -1.66 -8.78
C ARG A 114 -12.69 -2.44 -7.59
N ALA A 115 -12.87 -1.81 -6.44
CA ALA A 115 -13.46 -2.46 -5.27
C ALA A 115 -14.88 -2.94 -5.57
N ILE A 116 -15.69 -2.12 -6.27
CA ILE A 116 -17.05 -2.49 -6.70
C ILE A 116 -17.02 -3.61 -7.74
N GLU A 117 -16.12 -3.57 -8.74
CA GLU A 117 -15.93 -4.66 -9.70
C GLU A 117 -15.62 -6.01 -9.02
N LEU A 118 -14.88 -5.97 -7.92
CA LEU A 118 -14.56 -7.14 -7.10
C LEU A 118 -15.69 -7.52 -6.12
N GLY A 119 -16.81 -6.80 -6.11
CA GLY A 119 -17.99 -7.06 -5.27
C GLY A 119 -17.90 -6.49 -3.85
N CYS A 120 -17.11 -5.45 -3.62
CA CYS A 120 -17.14 -4.70 -2.37
C CYS A 120 -18.41 -3.85 -2.27
N GLU A 121 -19.00 -3.81 -1.08
CA GLU A 121 -20.05 -2.85 -0.76
C GLU A 121 -19.43 -1.57 -0.18
N ILE A 122 -19.75 -0.40 -0.75
CA ILE A 122 -19.28 0.90 -0.25
C ILE A 122 -20.49 1.71 0.20
N ARG A 123 -20.56 1.99 1.51
CA ARG A 123 -21.63 2.75 2.16
C ARG A 123 -21.14 4.15 2.52
N TYR A 124 -21.52 5.12 1.70
CA TYR A 124 -21.31 6.54 2.00
C TYR A 124 -22.33 7.04 3.04
N GLY A 125 -21.98 8.10 3.77
CA GLY A 125 -22.80 8.65 4.86
C GLY A 125 -22.85 7.78 6.11
N HIS A 126 -21.96 6.79 6.26
CA HIS A 126 -21.92 5.83 7.36
C HIS A 126 -20.67 6.04 8.21
N GLU A 127 -20.85 6.57 9.42
CA GLU A 127 -19.78 6.89 10.37
C GLU A 127 -19.68 5.82 11.46
N VAL A 128 -18.48 5.26 11.67
CA VAL A 128 -18.20 4.45 12.85
C VAL A 128 -18.09 5.34 14.09
N VAL A 129 -18.96 5.13 15.06
CA VAL A 129 -19.05 5.96 16.28
C VAL A 129 -18.85 5.17 17.58
N GLY A 130 -18.81 3.84 17.50
CA GLY A 130 -18.55 2.97 18.64
C GLY A 130 -18.06 1.60 18.21
N LEU A 131 -17.30 0.92 19.07
CA LEU A 131 -16.92 -0.48 18.86
C LEU A 131 -16.80 -1.21 20.20
N CYS A 132 -17.06 -2.52 20.18
CA CYS A 132 -16.78 -3.48 21.24
C CYS A 132 -16.33 -4.79 20.57
N GLN A 133 -15.35 -5.50 21.14
CA GLN A 133 -14.86 -6.75 20.55
C GLN A 133 -14.77 -7.84 21.61
N ASP A 134 -14.86 -9.08 21.17
CA ASP A 134 -14.66 -10.29 21.96
C ASP A 134 -13.82 -11.31 21.17
N ALA A 135 -13.81 -12.56 21.61
CA ALA A 135 -13.05 -13.63 20.98
C ALA A 135 -13.51 -13.95 19.55
N ASP A 136 -14.76 -13.67 19.17
CA ASP A 136 -15.39 -14.14 17.93
C ASP A 136 -15.61 -13.03 16.90
N GLY A 137 -15.57 -11.76 17.31
CA GLY A 137 -15.80 -10.65 16.38
C GLY A 137 -15.77 -9.26 17.01
N VAL A 138 -16.17 -8.28 16.20
CA VAL A 138 -16.30 -6.88 16.57
C VAL A 138 -17.73 -6.42 16.31
N ASP A 139 -18.36 -5.90 17.34
CA ASP A 139 -19.59 -5.13 17.26
C ASP A 139 -19.28 -3.66 17.01
N VAL A 140 -19.72 -3.15 15.86
CA VAL A 140 -19.45 -1.80 15.41
C VAL A 140 -20.76 -1.01 15.40
N THR A 141 -20.78 0.12 16.10
CA THR A 141 -21.89 1.06 16.07
C THR A 141 -21.65 2.04 14.94
N VAL A 142 -22.57 2.06 13.97
CA VAL A 142 -22.50 2.87 12.75
C VAL A 142 -23.68 3.83 12.74
N ARG A 143 -23.39 5.13 12.63
CA ARG A 143 -24.37 6.18 12.40
C ARG A 143 -24.52 6.36 10.88
N GLY A 144 -25.70 6.10 10.36
CA GLY A 144 -26.04 6.25 8.94
C GLY A 144 -27.24 7.17 8.73
N PRO A 145 -27.70 7.31 7.46
CA PRO A 145 -28.87 8.12 7.10
C PRO A 145 -30.17 7.67 7.80
N ASP A 146 -30.33 6.36 8.02
CA ASP A 146 -31.51 5.76 8.67
C ASP A 146 -31.40 5.71 10.21
N GLY A 147 -30.41 6.41 10.78
CA GLY A 147 -30.13 6.42 12.21
C GLY A 147 -28.92 5.59 12.61
N THR A 148 -28.81 5.27 13.91
CA THR A 148 -27.68 4.52 14.47
C THR A 148 -28.01 3.04 14.57
N GLY A 149 -27.15 2.19 14.01
CA GLY A 149 -27.27 0.73 14.03
C GLY A 149 -26.01 0.03 14.53
N ARG A 150 -26.12 -1.27 14.82
CA ARG A 150 -25.00 -2.13 15.25
C ARG A 150 -24.75 -3.22 14.21
N TRP A 151 -23.52 -3.34 13.74
CA TRP A 151 -23.07 -4.35 12.78
C TRP A 151 -22.05 -5.28 13.43
N ARG A 152 -22.15 -6.59 13.19
CA ARG A 152 -21.22 -7.57 13.72
C ARG A 152 -20.36 -8.13 12.59
N VAL A 153 -19.04 -8.00 12.73
CA VAL A 153 -18.04 -8.42 11.73
C VAL A 153 -16.91 -9.21 12.38
N SER A 154 -16.13 -9.95 11.59
CA SER A 154 -14.99 -10.72 12.11
C SER A 154 -13.80 -9.83 12.44
N TYR A 155 -13.58 -8.77 11.64
CA TYR A 155 -12.53 -7.77 11.86
C TYR A 155 -12.99 -6.37 11.45
N LEU A 156 -12.43 -5.36 12.12
CA LEU A 156 -12.59 -3.95 11.80
C LEU A 156 -11.22 -3.34 11.48
N VAL A 157 -11.10 -2.64 10.36
CA VAL A 157 -9.89 -1.89 10.02
C VAL A 157 -10.19 -0.40 9.92
N GLY A 158 -9.50 0.40 10.74
CA GLY A 158 -9.54 1.85 10.70
C GLY A 158 -8.63 2.41 9.61
N CYS A 159 -9.25 2.94 8.56
CA CYS A 159 -8.64 3.68 7.46
C CYS A 159 -9.21 5.12 7.42
N ASP A 160 -9.65 5.63 8.57
CA ASP A 160 -10.47 6.82 8.79
C ASP A 160 -9.66 8.10 9.09
N GLY A 161 -8.41 8.14 8.64
CA GLY A 161 -7.54 9.31 8.64
C GLY A 161 -6.92 9.68 10.00
N GLY A 162 -6.17 10.78 10.03
CA GLY A 162 -5.44 11.23 11.24
C GLY A 162 -6.31 11.45 12.49
N GLY A 163 -7.58 11.80 12.27
CA GLY A 163 -8.60 11.96 13.32
C GLY A 163 -9.24 10.66 13.81
N SER A 164 -8.79 9.49 13.34
CA SER A 164 -9.38 8.15 13.47
C SER A 164 -10.22 7.95 14.73
N ALA A 165 -11.50 7.67 14.52
CA ALA A 165 -12.42 7.24 15.55
C ALA A 165 -12.06 5.81 15.98
N VAL A 166 -11.73 4.93 15.04
CA VAL A 166 -11.38 3.53 15.33
C VAL A 166 -10.17 3.44 16.27
N ARG A 167 -9.10 4.21 16.02
CA ARG A 167 -7.92 4.27 16.91
C ARG A 167 -8.29 4.70 18.33
N LYS A 168 -9.09 5.77 18.46
CA LYS A 168 -9.50 6.31 19.78
C LYS A 168 -10.39 5.32 20.53
N LEU A 169 -11.38 4.73 19.84
CA LEU A 169 -12.33 3.78 20.43
C LEU A 169 -11.65 2.46 20.84
N SER A 170 -10.59 2.05 20.13
CA SER A 170 -9.76 0.90 20.50
C SER A 170 -8.67 1.21 21.53
N ARG A 171 -8.61 2.46 22.03
CA ARG A 171 -7.64 2.93 23.04
C ARG A 171 -6.18 2.66 22.63
N ILE A 172 -5.89 2.81 21.33
CA ILE A 172 -4.53 2.75 20.81
C ILE A 172 -3.92 4.15 20.93
N ASP A 173 -2.82 4.25 21.67
CA ASP A 173 -2.11 5.51 21.85
C ASP A 173 -1.54 6.03 20.53
N PHE A 174 -1.44 7.36 20.43
CA PHE A 174 -0.91 8.06 19.25
C PHE A 174 0.26 8.99 19.63
N PRO A 175 1.36 8.44 20.16
CA PRO A 175 2.54 9.21 20.57
C PRO A 175 3.15 9.98 19.40
N GLY A 176 3.87 11.05 19.73
CA GLY A 176 4.57 11.88 18.76
C GLY A 176 4.55 13.36 19.14
N THR A 177 4.86 14.21 18.17
CA THR A 177 5.00 15.66 18.38
C THR A 177 3.73 16.41 17.99
N ALA A 178 3.46 17.49 18.72
CA ALA A 178 2.46 18.48 18.32
C ALA A 178 2.96 19.32 17.14
N SER A 179 2.04 20.00 16.45
CA SER A 179 2.41 20.92 15.37
C SER A 179 3.15 22.15 15.89
N THR A 180 4.25 22.50 15.24
CA THR A 180 5.06 23.70 15.48
C THR A 180 5.10 24.65 14.28
N MET A 181 4.43 24.28 13.18
CA MET A 181 4.22 25.12 11.99
C MET A 181 2.76 25.12 11.56
N SER A 182 2.37 26.15 10.81
CA SER A 182 1.08 26.28 10.15
C SER A 182 1.29 26.28 8.64
N ALA A 183 0.55 25.44 7.93
CA ALA A 183 0.56 25.40 6.49
C ALA A 183 -0.85 25.62 5.95
N LEU A 184 -0.98 26.47 4.94
CA LEU A 184 -2.21 26.67 4.18
C LEU A 184 -2.03 26.12 2.77
N LEU A 185 -3.11 25.56 2.23
CA LEU A 185 -3.17 25.08 0.85
C LEU A 185 -4.50 25.48 0.25
N GLY A 186 -4.46 25.95 -1.00
CA GLY A 186 -5.65 26.22 -1.78
C GLY A 186 -5.46 25.91 -3.25
N ASP A 187 -6.50 25.35 -3.88
CA ASP A 187 -6.57 25.26 -5.34
C ASP A 187 -7.36 26.47 -5.84
N VAL A 188 -6.67 27.43 -6.46
CA VAL A 188 -7.18 28.76 -6.82
C VAL A 188 -6.80 29.12 -8.25
N ARG A 189 -7.47 30.09 -8.85
CA ARG A 189 -7.00 30.71 -10.09
C ARG A 189 -6.11 31.90 -9.75
N LEU A 190 -4.99 32.00 -10.46
CA LEU A 190 -4.05 33.10 -10.35
C LEU A 190 -4.20 34.00 -11.57
N ALA A 191 -4.14 35.32 -11.37
CA ALA A 191 -4.19 36.28 -12.47
C ALA A 191 -2.84 36.35 -13.23
N GLN A 192 -1.75 36.16 -12.49
CA GLN A 192 -0.39 36.18 -13.01
C GLN A 192 -0.01 34.84 -13.63
N GLU A 193 0.68 34.86 -14.77
CA GLU A 193 1.33 33.67 -15.32
C GLU A 193 2.34 33.11 -14.31
N GLN A 194 2.30 31.79 -14.13
CA GLN A 194 3.26 31.06 -13.30
C GLN A 194 4.20 30.26 -14.20
N PRO A 195 5.46 30.03 -13.78
CA PRO A 195 6.37 29.24 -14.58
C PRO A 195 5.84 27.81 -14.76
N ALA A 196 6.23 27.18 -15.87
CA ALA A 196 5.83 25.82 -16.15
C ALA A 196 6.36 24.85 -15.09
N GLY A 197 5.45 24.05 -14.51
CA GLY A 197 5.79 22.98 -13.58
C GLY A 197 5.68 23.33 -12.08
N PRO A 198 5.82 22.32 -11.20
CA PRO A 198 5.75 22.50 -9.76
C PRO A 198 6.93 23.31 -9.22
N GLN A 199 6.66 24.16 -8.23
CA GLN A 199 7.69 24.91 -7.52
C GLN A 199 7.51 24.77 -6.01
N LEU A 200 8.63 24.65 -5.31
CA LEU A 200 8.72 24.85 -3.86
C LEU A 200 9.92 25.74 -3.58
N ARG A 201 9.66 26.91 -3.00
CA ARG A 201 10.66 27.93 -2.73
C ARG A 201 10.77 28.17 -1.23
N ARG A 202 12.02 28.26 -0.76
CA ARG A 202 12.35 28.73 0.58
C ARG A 202 12.44 30.25 0.52
N MET A 203 11.59 30.92 1.27
CA MET A 203 11.48 32.37 1.37
C MET A 203 11.87 32.80 2.79
N THR A 204 12.17 34.08 3.01
CA THR A 204 12.49 34.60 4.36
C THR A 204 11.36 34.36 5.35
N GLY A 205 10.09 34.48 4.92
CA GLY A 205 8.93 34.25 5.77
C GLY A 205 8.49 32.78 5.91
N GLY A 206 9.10 31.82 5.21
CA GLY A 206 8.67 30.42 5.23
C GLY A 206 8.88 29.64 3.93
N LEU A 207 7.95 28.73 3.61
CA LEU A 207 7.93 28.05 2.31
C LEU A 207 6.75 28.52 1.47
N PHE A 208 7.00 28.71 0.18
CA PHE A 208 5.98 29.00 -0.81
C PHE A 208 6.04 27.99 -1.95
N GLY A 209 4.92 27.30 -2.17
CA GLY A 209 4.77 26.34 -3.26
C GLY A 209 3.67 26.74 -4.21
N VAL A 210 3.91 26.54 -5.51
CA VAL A 210 2.90 26.71 -6.57
C VAL A 210 3.00 25.51 -7.50
N VAL A 211 1.88 24.83 -7.73
CA VAL A 211 1.80 23.72 -8.69
C VAL A 211 0.69 23.99 -9.69
N PRO A 212 0.97 24.07 -11.00
CA PRO A 212 -0.09 24.20 -11.99
C PRO A 212 -0.96 22.93 -12.00
N LEU A 213 -2.27 23.14 -12.06
CA LEU A 213 -3.29 22.10 -12.18
C LEU A 213 -4.02 22.24 -13.53
N ASP A 214 -5.12 21.53 -13.67
CA ASP A 214 -6.02 21.59 -14.82
C ASP A 214 -6.76 22.93 -14.92
N SER A 215 -7.24 23.26 -16.13
CA SER A 215 -8.19 24.35 -16.37
C SER A 215 -7.77 25.73 -15.80
N GLY A 216 -6.46 26.00 -15.77
CA GLY A 216 -5.91 27.28 -15.28
C GLY A 216 -5.94 27.44 -13.76
N TYR A 217 -6.18 26.36 -13.01
CA TYR A 217 -6.04 26.34 -11.56
C TYR A 217 -4.58 26.10 -11.15
N HIS A 218 -4.23 26.61 -9.98
CA HIS A 218 -2.95 26.40 -9.33
C HIS A 218 -3.18 25.99 -7.89
N ARG A 219 -2.40 25.01 -7.43
CA ARG A 219 -2.26 24.72 -6.02
C ARG A 219 -1.25 25.69 -5.43
N VAL A 220 -1.69 26.52 -4.52
CA VAL A 220 -0.84 27.40 -3.71
C VAL A 220 -0.66 26.78 -2.34
N VAL A 221 0.57 26.70 -1.86
CA VAL A 221 0.92 26.21 -0.53
C VAL A 221 1.79 27.24 0.17
N THR A 222 1.46 27.57 1.42
CA THR A 222 2.32 28.36 2.30
C THR A 222 2.66 27.57 3.55
N VAL A 223 3.86 27.76 4.09
CA VAL A 223 4.27 27.18 5.37
C VAL A 223 4.96 28.26 6.20
N GLU A 224 4.40 28.56 7.36
CA GLU A 224 4.96 29.48 8.35
C GLU A 224 5.52 28.65 9.53
N PHE A 225 6.83 28.72 9.74
CA PHE A 225 7.51 28.05 10.86
C PHE A 225 7.26 28.80 12.17
N ARG A 226 7.41 28.09 13.30
CA ARG A 226 7.25 28.67 14.65
C ARG A 226 5.84 29.29 14.87
N SER A 227 4.86 28.83 14.10
CA SER A 227 3.46 29.25 14.13
C SER A 227 2.58 28.04 14.40
N ARG A 228 1.60 28.16 15.30
CA ARG A 228 0.63 27.08 15.55
C ARG A 228 -0.62 27.30 14.70
N PRO A 229 -1.10 26.28 13.97
CA PRO A 229 -2.28 26.43 13.14
C PRO A 229 -3.52 26.64 14.04
N PRO A 230 -4.34 27.69 13.80
CA PRO A 230 -5.61 27.82 14.50
C PRO A 230 -6.55 26.65 14.19
N CYS A 231 -7.55 26.41 15.03
CA CYS A 231 -8.64 25.47 14.73
C CYS A 231 -9.82 26.23 14.11
N ALA A 232 -9.66 26.68 12.86
CA ALA A 232 -10.65 27.46 12.13
C ALA A 232 -10.67 27.09 10.64
N VAL A 233 -11.79 27.31 9.97
CA VAL A 233 -11.90 27.15 8.50
C VAL A 233 -11.00 28.19 7.82
N VAL A 234 -10.33 27.78 6.75
CA VAL A 234 -9.45 28.67 5.97
C VAL A 234 -10.28 29.51 5.01
N THR A 235 -10.02 30.82 4.97
CA THR A 235 -10.60 31.73 3.98
C THR A 235 -9.60 32.08 2.89
N LEU A 236 -10.09 32.54 1.73
CA LEU A 236 -9.21 32.96 0.65
C LEU A 236 -8.33 34.16 1.06
N ASP A 237 -8.88 35.08 1.84
CA ASP A 237 -8.13 36.24 2.34
C ASP A 237 -7.01 35.82 3.30
N GLU A 238 -7.24 34.79 4.11
CA GLU A 238 -6.18 34.24 4.95
C GLU A 238 -5.04 33.65 4.11
N LEU A 239 -5.36 32.91 3.03
CA LEU A 239 -4.34 32.38 2.12
C LEU A 239 -3.57 33.51 1.42
N ARG A 240 -4.25 34.56 0.94
CA ARG A 240 -3.60 35.74 0.35
C ARG A 240 -2.65 36.41 1.33
N ALA A 241 -3.12 36.66 2.56
CA ALA A 241 -2.31 37.27 3.62
C ALA A 241 -1.11 36.39 4.00
N ALA A 242 -1.27 35.06 4.03
CA ALA A 242 -0.16 34.14 4.28
C ALA A 242 0.87 34.15 3.15
N VAL A 243 0.45 34.23 1.89
CA VAL A 243 1.38 34.36 0.77
C VAL A 243 2.18 35.65 0.88
N GLU A 244 1.52 36.77 1.16
CA GLU A 244 2.21 38.06 1.32
C GLU A 244 3.22 38.03 2.47
N ARG A 245 2.86 37.47 3.64
CA ARG A 245 3.80 37.30 4.77
C ARG A 245 5.00 36.42 4.42
N VAL A 246 4.77 35.34 3.67
CA VAL A 246 5.83 34.37 3.34
C VAL A 246 6.76 34.89 2.24
N THR A 247 6.20 35.47 1.17
CA THR A 247 6.95 35.84 -0.04
C THR A 247 7.38 37.30 -0.08
N GLY A 248 6.75 38.17 0.73
CA GLY A 248 6.88 39.62 0.63
C GLY A 248 6.08 40.26 -0.51
N THR A 249 5.35 39.46 -1.30
CA THR A 249 4.62 39.92 -2.49
C THR A 249 3.17 39.42 -2.46
N ALA A 250 2.23 40.33 -2.66
CA ALA A 250 0.82 39.97 -2.82
C ALA A 250 0.60 39.18 -4.11
N LEU A 251 -0.22 38.12 -4.03
CA LEU A 251 -0.62 37.32 -5.18
C LEU A 251 -2.13 37.37 -5.35
N GLU A 252 -2.58 37.72 -6.55
CA GLU A 252 -4.02 37.79 -6.84
C GLU A 252 -4.57 36.38 -7.06
N MET A 253 -5.48 35.98 -6.17
CA MET A 253 -6.13 34.67 -6.19
C MET A 253 -7.63 34.83 -6.32
N SER A 254 -8.29 33.96 -7.07
CA SER A 254 -9.75 33.94 -7.18
C SER A 254 -10.29 32.53 -7.30
N GLN A 255 -11.62 32.38 -7.19
CA GLN A 255 -12.35 31.13 -7.44
C GLN A 255 -11.77 29.92 -6.70
N PRO A 256 -11.68 29.90 -5.35
CA PRO A 256 -11.13 28.76 -4.64
C PRO A 256 -11.99 27.51 -4.85
N ARG A 257 -11.40 26.43 -5.38
CA ARG A 257 -12.03 25.10 -5.44
C ARG A 257 -12.16 24.51 -4.04
N TRP A 258 -11.09 24.63 -3.25
CA TRP A 258 -11.06 24.26 -1.84
C TRP A 258 -9.85 24.90 -1.14
N LEU A 259 -9.93 24.97 0.18
CA LEU A 259 -8.89 25.50 1.06
C LEU A 259 -8.71 24.56 2.25
N SER A 260 -7.48 24.42 2.73
CA SER A 260 -7.15 23.54 3.85
C SER A 260 -5.99 24.07 4.67
N ARG A 261 -6.04 23.82 5.97
CA ARG A 261 -4.94 24.03 6.91
C ARG A 261 -4.38 22.70 7.35
N PHE A 262 -3.07 22.60 7.44
CA PHE A 262 -2.39 21.46 8.05
C PHE A 262 -1.14 21.93 8.78
N GLY A 263 -0.48 21.01 9.46
CA GLY A 263 0.72 21.28 10.23
C GLY A 263 1.75 20.16 10.08
N ASN A 264 2.74 20.13 10.97
CA ASN A 264 3.79 19.10 11.01
C ASN A 264 3.69 18.15 12.20
N ALA A 265 2.50 18.05 12.82
CA ALA A 265 2.27 17.03 13.83
C ALA A 265 2.70 15.67 13.28
N THR A 266 3.65 15.04 13.96
CA THR A 266 4.21 13.75 13.55
C THR A 266 3.88 12.75 14.62
N ARG A 267 2.95 11.83 14.32
CA ARG A 267 2.44 10.85 15.28
C ARG A 267 2.28 9.50 14.63
N GLN A 268 2.47 8.46 15.42
CA GLN A 268 2.33 7.08 14.99
C GLN A 268 1.58 6.28 16.05
N ALA A 269 0.72 5.37 15.63
CA ALA A 269 -0.05 4.51 16.51
C ALA A 269 0.89 3.51 17.17
N ALA A 270 0.87 3.44 18.50
CA ALA A 270 1.78 2.59 19.27
C ALA A 270 1.63 1.10 18.92
N ARG A 271 0.46 0.70 18.42
CA ARG A 271 0.16 -0.64 17.92
C ARG A 271 -0.72 -0.52 16.69
N TYR A 272 -0.46 -1.34 15.68
CA TYR A 272 -1.28 -1.36 14.45
C TYR A 272 -2.43 -2.36 14.53
N ARG A 273 -2.41 -3.22 15.56
CA ARG A 273 -3.42 -4.24 15.85
C ARG A 273 -3.74 -4.23 17.35
N ALA A 274 -5.03 -4.34 17.67
CA ALA A 274 -5.55 -4.61 19.00
C ALA A 274 -6.66 -5.67 18.89
N GLY A 275 -6.28 -6.94 19.02
CA GLY A 275 -7.20 -8.07 18.82
C GLY A 275 -7.68 -8.18 17.37
N ARG A 276 -8.98 -7.92 17.17
CA ARG A 276 -9.69 -7.94 15.87
C ARG A 276 -9.85 -6.56 15.25
N VAL A 277 -9.27 -5.53 15.87
CA VAL A 277 -9.23 -4.15 15.34
C VAL A 277 -7.82 -3.82 14.84
N LEU A 278 -7.71 -3.30 13.62
CA LEU A 278 -6.44 -2.90 13.01
C LEU A 278 -6.52 -1.46 12.47
N LEU A 279 -5.38 -0.84 12.21
CA LEU A 279 -5.28 0.52 11.67
C LEU A 279 -4.34 0.56 10.47
N ALA A 280 -4.66 1.32 9.43
CA ALA A 280 -3.81 1.52 8.25
C ALA A 280 -3.81 2.97 7.74
N GLY A 281 -2.72 3.39 7.11
CA GLY A 281 -2.58 4.76 6.56
C GLY A 281 -2.60 5.83 7.65
N ASP A 282 -3.22 6.98 7.35
CA ASP A 282 -3.28 8.13 8.27
C ASP A 282 -3.90 7.82 9.65
N ALA A 283 -4.71 6.77 9.76
CA ALA A 283 -5.21 6.30 11.06
C ALA A 283 -4.08 5.74 11.96
N ALA A 284 -3.04 5.18 11.33
CA ALA A 284 -1.87 4.59 11.96
C ALA A 284 -0.66 5.54 12.02
N HIS A 285 -0.49 6.47 11.08
CA HIS A 285 0.65 7.40 11.08
C HIS A 285 0.33 8.72 10.36
N VAL A 286 0.71 9.85 10.95
CA VAL A 286 0.61 11.18 10.32
C VAL A 286 1.94 11.89 10.42
N HIS A 287 2.30 12.62 9.38
CA HIS A 287 3.52 13.39 9.30
C HIS A 287 3.32 14.55 8.32
N PHE A 288 4.28 15.48 8.28
CA PHE A 288 4.26 16.54 7.27
C PHE A 288 4.42 15.93 5.86
N PRO A 289 3.68 16.40 4.83
CA PRO A 289 3.67 15.80 3.50
C PRO A 289 4.94 16.06 2.67
N ALA A 290 6.12 16.15 3.30
CA ALA A 290 7.40 16.27 2.60
C ALA A 290 7.67 15.03 1.74
N GLY A 291 7.95 15.26 0.46
CA GLY A 291 8.29 14.22 -0.50
C GLY A 291 7.13 13.28 -0.84
N GLY A 292 5.86 13.62 -0.53
CA GLY A 292 4.69 12.86 -1.00
C GLY A 292 4.54 11.43 -0.45
N GLN A 293 5.11 11.12 0.72
CA GLN A 293 5.23 9.73 1.20
C GLN A 293 3.97 9.15 1.87
N GLY A 294 3.05 9.98 2.38
CA GLY A 294 1.94 9.53 3.24
C GLY A 294 0.99 8.56 2.52
N LEU A 295 0.42 8.98 1.38
CA LEU A 295 -0.44 8.13 0.56
C LEU A 295 0.27 6.84 0.13
N ASN A 296 1.52 6.95 -0.32
CA ASN A 296 2.33 5.83 -0.77
C ASN A 296 2.55 4.78 0.33
N THR A 297 2.84 5.24 1.55
CA THR A 297 3.02 4.36 2.71
C THR A 297 1.71 3.67 3.08
N GLY A 298 0.60 4.42 3.10
CA GLY A 298 -0.72 3.86 3.40
C GLY A 298 -1.21 2.83 2.36
N MET A 299 -0.98 3.08 1.07
CA MET A 299 -1.29 2.11 0.00
C MET A 299 -0.54 0.79 0.19
N GLN A 300 0.73 0.87 0.60
CA GLN A 300 1.54 -0.32 0.90
C GLN A 300 1.13 -1.01 2.21
N ASP A 301 0.63 -0.26 3.21
CA ASP A 301 0.04 -0.85 4.41
C ASP A 301 -1.17 -1.72 4.05
N ALA A 302 -2.04 -1.22 3.18
CA ALA A 302 -3.23 -1.94 2.72
C ALA A 302 -2.88 -3.25 2.02
N VAL A 303 -1.84 -3.24 1.17
CA VAL A 303 -1.35 -4.42 0.44
C VAL A 303 -0.71 -5.43 1.37
N ASN A 304 0.09 -4.97 2.33
CA ASN A 304 0.68 -5.85 3.34
C ASN A 304 -0.38 -6.51 4.22
N LEU A 305 -1.38 -5.74 4.65
CA LEU A 305 -2.44 -6.22 5.53
C LEU A 305 -3.44 -7.13 4.81
N GLY A 306 -3.84 -6.78 3.58
CA GLY A 306 -4.98 -7.39 2.90
C GLY A 306 -4.88 -8.92 2.79
N TRP A 307 -3.75 -9.43 2.34
CA TRP A 307 -3.56 -10.88 2.19
C TRP A 307 -3.43 -11.60 3.54
N LYS A 308 -2.77 -11.00 4.54
CA LYS A 308 -2.61 -11.57 5.90
C LYS A 308 -3.96 -11.64 6.62
N LEU A 309 -4.76 -10.59 6.48
CA LEU A 309 -6.09 -10.53 7.06
C LEU A 309 -7.03 -11.52 6.35
N ALA A 310 -6.94 -11.64 5.02
CA ALA A 310 -7.67 -12.66 4.29
C ALA A 310 -7.29 -14.08 4.70
N ALA A 311 -5.99 -14.35 4.86
CA ALA A 311 -5.50 -15.63 5.38
C ALA A 311 -6.09 -15.98 6.74
N THR A 312 -6.19 -14.97 7.61
CA THR A 312 -6.72 -15.12 8.97
C THR A 312 -8.22 -15.36 8.95
N VAL A 313 -8.96 -14.64 8.10
CA VAL A 313 -10.41 -14.82 7.92
C VAL A 313 -10.73 -16.21 7.35
N HIS A 314 -9.93 -16.70 6.41
CA HIS A 314 -10.09 -18.03 5.79
C HIS A 314 -9.55 -19.18 6.66
N GLY A 315 -8.91 -18.87 7.80
CA GLY A 315 -8.49 -19.87 8.78
C GLY A 315 -7.21 -20.66 8.44
N TRP A 316 -6.46 -20.26 7.41
CA TRP A 316 -5.20 -20.92 7.05
C TRP A 316 -3.95 -20.14 7.50
N ALA A 317 -4.11 -18.91 8.02
CA ALA A 317 -2.98 -18.13 8.53
C ALA A 317 -2.22 -18.89 9.64
N PRO A 318 -0.89 -19.03 9.52
CA PRO A 318 -0.01 -19.42 10.62
C PRO A 318 -0.22 -18.54 11.85
N ALA A 319 0.07 -19.10 13.03
CA ALA A 319 0.13 -18.32 14.26
C ALA A 319 1.14 -17.17 14.11
N GLY A 320 0.74 -15.95 14.52
CA GLY A 320 1.57 -14.76 14.40
C GLY A 320 1.61 -14.09 13.02
N LEU A 321 1.08 -14.72 11.94
CA LEU A 321 1.13 -14.10 10.60
C LEU A 321 0.50 -12.70 10.59
N LEU A 322 -0.67 -12.52 11.20
CA LEU A 322 -1.33 -11.22 11.25
C LEU A 322 -0.58 -10.20 12.13
N ASP A 323 0.20 -10.65 13.12
CA ASP A 323 1.01 -9.77 13.97
C ASP A 323 2.19 -9.18 13.20
N THR A 324 2.74 -9.92 12.23
CA THR A 324 3.80 -9.39 11.33
C THR A 324 3.37 -8.13 10.58
N TYR A 325 2.07 -7.83 10.46
CA TYR A 325 1.62 -6.55 9.91
C TYR A 325 2.20 -5.36 10.69
N HIS A 326 2.14 -5.43 12.03
CA HIS A 326 2.74 -4.40 12.87
C HIS A 326 4.26 -4.42 12.74
N ASP A 327 4.88 -5.58 12.89
CA ASP A 327 6.34 -5.72 12.92
C ASP A 327 7.00 -5.24 11.61
N GLU A 328 6.30 -5.41 10.48
CA GLU A 328 6.79 -4.98 9.18
C GLU A 328 6.47 -3.52 8.87
N ARG A 329 5.26 -3.03 9.19
CA ARG A 329 4.79 -1.71 8.73
C ARG A 329 5.03 -0.59 9.73
N HIS A 330 5.13 -0.90 11.02
CA HIS A 330 5.42 0.10 12.03
C HIS A 330 6.84 0.69 11.87
N PRO A 331 7.92 -0.10 11.67
CA PRO A 331 9.25 0.47 11.42
C PRO A 331 9.33 1.33 10.16
N VAL A 332 8.59 0.95 9.11
CA VAL A 332 8.54 1.70 7.85
C VAL A 332 7.96 3.10 8.06
N ALA A 333 6.78 3.18 8.69
CA ALA A 333 6.16 4.47 8.98
C ALA A 333 6.97 5.30 9.99
N ALA A 334 7.68 4.66 10.93
CA ALA A 334 8.61 5.33 11.84
C ALA A 334 9.76 6.01 11.06
N GLN A 335 10.33 5.32 10.07
CA GLN A 335 11.36 5.88 9.18
C GLN A 335 10.81 7.03 8.32
N VAL A 336 9.56 6.95 7.87
CA VAL A 336 8.88 8.05 7.16
C VAL A 336 8.69 9.27 8.07
N CYS A 337 8.20 9.05 9.30
CA CYS A 337 8.08 10.10 10.31
C CYS A 337 9.43 10.75 10.62
N HIS A 338 10.50 9.95 10.68
CA HIS A 338 11.85 10.46 10.92
C HIS A 338 12.36 11.30 9.74
N ASN A 339 12.34 10.76 8.51
CA ASN A 339 12.92 11.45 7.36
C ASN A 339 12.13 12.73 7.00
N THR A 340 10.81 12.76 7.20
CA THR A 340 10.01 13.95 6.92
C THR A 340 10.31 15.09 7.90
N ARG A 341 10.64 14.77 9.15
CA ARG A 341 11.16 15.75 10.13
C ARG A 341 12.55 16.25 9.73
N ALA A 342 13.43 15.38 9.22
CA ALA A 342 14.74 15.78 8.71
C ALA A 342 14.60 16.72 7.48
N GLN A 343 13.69 16.40 6.56
CA GLN A 343 13.39 17.26 5.41
C GLN A 343 12.88 18.64 5.86
N LEU A 344 11.98 18.69 6.85
CA LEU A 344 11.48 19.95 7.40
C LEU A 344 12.57 20.79 8.06
N ALA A 345 13.52 20.16 8.77
CA ALA A 345 14.65 20.88 9.35
C ALA A 345 15.51 21.56 8.27
N LEU A 346 15.77 20.87 7.16
CA LEU A 346 16.49 21.43 6.00
C LEU A 346 15.69 22.48 5.23
N MET A 347 14.36 22.53 5.41
CA MET A 347 13.47 23.51 4.78
C MET A 347 13.29 24.78 5.61
N ASP A 348 13.68 24.79 6.89
CA ASP A 348 13.51 25.95 7.79
C ASP A 348 14.19 27.21 7.20
N PRO A 349 13.51 28.36 7.09
CA PRO A 349 14.04 29.57 6.47
C PRO A 349 15.15 30.28 7.25
N ALA A 350 15.45 29.85 8.49
CA ALA A 350 16.50 30.44 9.33
C ALA A 350 17.88 30.47 8.63
N GLU A 351 18.58 31.61 8.67
CA GLU A 351 19.83 31.82 7.91
C GLU A 351 20.92 30.79 8.27
N GLU A 352 20.96 30.36 9.54
CA GLU A 352 21.91 29.38 10.06
C GLU A 352 21.74 27.98 9.45
N ILE A 353 20.58 27.70 8.86
CA ILE A 353 20.29 26.44 8.16
C ILE A 353 20.82 26.45 6.73
N THR A 354 21.07 27.62 6.14
CA THR A 354 21.52 27.74 4.75
C THR A 354 22.84 27.00 4.49
N PRO A 355 23.92 27.15 5.29
CA PRO A 355 25.17 26.43 5.06
C PRO A 355 25.01 24.90 5.19
N LEU A 356 24.21 24.44 6.16
CA LEU A 356 23.90 23.01 6.31
C LEU A 356 23.18 22.47 5.06
N ARG A 357 22.23 23.24 4.53
CA ARG A 357 21.46 22.89 3.34
C ARG A 357 22.33 22.86 2.09
N GLU A 358 23.29 23.77 1.96
CA GLU A 358 24.26 23.81 0.86
C GLU A 358 25.19 22.60 0.89
N LEU A 359 25.76 22.27 2.06
CA LEU A 359 26.56 21.06 2.24
C LEU A 359 25.74 19.80 1.92
N PHE A 360 24.49 19.73 2.39
CA PHE A 360 23.62 18.60 2.08
C PHE A 360 23.35 18.48 0.57
N ALA A 361 23.19 19.60 -0.13
CA ALA A 361 23.00 19.62 -1.58
C ALA A 361 24.26 19.13 -2.33
N GLU A 362 25.46 19.48 -1.86
CA GLU A 362 26.72 18.95 -2.37
C GLU A 362 26.80 17.43 -2.19
N LEU A 363 26.48 16.92 -0.98
CA LEU A 363 26.47 15.49 -0.71
C LEU A 363 25.45 14.73 -1.58
N MET A 364 24.32 15.36 -1.93
CA MET A 364 23.32 14.78 -2.83
C MET A 364 23.80 14.59 -4.27
N ASP A 365 24.88 15.25 -4.69
CA ASP A 365 25.50 15.01 -6.00
C ASP A 365 26.29 13.70 -6.03
N LEU A 366 26.66 13.15 -4.86
CA LEU A 366 27.32 11.85 -4.76
C LEU A 366 26.34 10.72 -5.15
N PRO A 367 26.67 9.85 -6.11
CA PRO A 367 25.74 8.84 -6.62
C PRO A 367 25.16 7.92 -5.54
N GLN A 368 25.95 7.51 -4.55
CA GLN A 368 25.47 6.66 -3.46
C GLN A 368 24.45 7.35 -2.54
N VAL A 369 24.61 8.65 -2.29
CA VAL A 369 23.69 9.43 -1.44
C VAL A 369 22.40 9.66 -2.19
N ASN A 370 22.48 10.04 -3.47
CA ASN A 370 21.31 10.22 -4.32
C ASN A 370 20.48 8.93 -4.41
N ARG A 371 21.13 7.79 -4.71
CA ARG A 371 20.47 6.47 -4.77
C ARG A 371 19.80 6.11 -3.45
N HIS A 372 20.48 6.31 -2.32
CA HIS A 372 19.93 6.02 -1.00
C HIS A 372 18.69 6.87 -0.70
N LEU A 373 18.73 8.18 -0.94
CA LEU A 373 17.58 9.07 -0.70
C LEU A 373 16.42 8.79 -1.67
N ALA A 374 16.72 8.52 -2.94
CA ALA A 374 15.74 8.14 -3.94
C ALA A 374 15.05 6.82 -3.57
N GLY A 375 15.82 5.82 -3.17
CA GLY A 375 15.32 4.52 -2.74
C GLY A 375 14.46 4.60 -1.47
N MET A 376 14.88 5.43 -0.50
CA MET A 376 14.15 5.71 0.73
C MET A 376 12.80 6.39 0.45
N ILE A 377 12.77 7.50 -0.29
CA ILE A 377 11.53 8.27 -0.55
C ILE A 377 10.55 7.47 -1.39
N THR A 378 11.05 6.75 -2.39
CA THR A 378 10.18 6.01 -3.31
C THR A 378 9.74 4.64 -2.78
N GLY A 379 10.32 4.20 -1.66
CA GLY A 379 10.00 2.94 -0.99
C GLY A 379 10.57 1.69 -1.64
N VAL A 380 11.41 1.81 -2.68
CA VAL A 380 11.97 0.64 -3.39
C VAL A 380 13.09 -0.05 -2.61
N ASP A 381 13.71 0.64 -1.66
CA ASP A 381 14.75 0.09 -0.77
C ASP A 381 14.17 -0.70 0.42
N LEU A 382 12.85 -0.70 0.56
CA LEU A 382 12.16 -1.35 1.67
C LEU A 382 12.49 -2.84 1.71
N ARG A 383 12.88 -3.30 2.90
CA ARG A 383 13.23 -4.69 3.19
C ARG A 383 12.59 -5.10 4.51
N TYR A 384 11.82 -6.18 4.51
CA TYR A 384 11.30 -6.77 5.73
C TYR A 384 12.31 -7.70 6.39
N ASP A 385 12.19 -7.81 7.70
CA ASP A 385 12.89 -8.83 8.44
C ASP A 385 12.13 -10.16 8.28
N MET A 386 12.72 -11.07 7.52
CA MET A 386 12.26 -12.43 7.28
C MET A 386 13.06 -13.42 8.13
N PRO A 387 12.42 -14.49 8.64
CA PRO A 387 13.13 -15.61 9.24
C PRO A 387 14.25 -16.09 8.31
N THR A 388 15.49 -16.11 8.81
CA THR A 388 16.67 -16.54 8.05
C THR A 388 17.32 -17.70 8.79
N PRO A 389 17.52 -18.85 8.15
CA PRO A 389 18.27 -19.97 8.71
C PRO A 389 19.77 -19.72 8.53
N GLY A 390 20.52 -19.70 9.63
CA GLY A 390 21.96 -19.44 9.63
C GLY A 390 22.35 -17.95 9.63
N ASP A 391 23.66 -17.69 9.58
CA ASP A 391 24.24 -16.36 9.81
C ASP A 391 24.26 -15.47 8.56
N GLU A 392 24.20 -16.04 7.35
CA GLU A 392 24.26 -15.27 6.10
C GLU A 392 22.89 -15.13 5.41
N ARG A 393 22.46 -13.89 5.27
CA ARG A 393 21.18 -13.53 4.65
C ARG A 393 21.31 -13.26 3.15
N HIS A 394 20.63 -14.06 2.33
CA HIS A 394 20.57 -13.81 0.89
C HIS A 394 20.11 -12.37 0.56
N PRO A 395 20.75 -11.63 -0.38
CA PRO A 395 20.45 -10.22 -0.66
C PRO A 395 18.99 -9.93 -1.04
N LEU A 396 18.32 -10.89 -1.69
CA LEU A 396 16.91 -10.77 -2.09
C LEU A 396 15.93 -11.03 -0.95
N LEU A 397 16.32 -11.75 0.11
CA LEU A 397 15.38 -12.13 1.17
C LEU A 397 14.80 -10.90 1.86
N GLY A 398 13.48 -10.81 1.93
CA GLY A 398 12.75 -9.67 2.48
C GLY A 398 12.67 -8.45 1.57
N ARG A 399 13.27 -8.48 0.37
CA ARG A 399 13.11 -7.41 -0.63
C ARG A 399 11.97 -7.74 -1.59
N ARG A 400 11.50 -6.72 -2.32
CA ARG A 400 10.56 -6.89 -3.42
C ARG A 400 11.14 -7.79 -4.52
N LEU A 401 10.29 -8.57 -5.17
CA LEU A 401 10.60 -9.36 -6.36
C LEU A 401 11.17 -8.44 -7.46
N PRO A 402 12.39 -8.69 -7.96
CA PRO A 402 12.90 -7.98 -9.14
C PRO A 402 11.98 -8.20 -10.35
N ASP A 403 11.67 -7.14 -11.09
CA ASP A 403 10.77 -7.22 -12.24
C ASP A 403 11.49 -7.73 -13.50
N LEU A 404 11.82 -9.02 -13.48
CA LEU A 404 12.60 -9.69 -14.52
C LEU A 404 11.76 -9.95 -15.78
N PRO A 405 12.36 -9.87 -16.98
CA PRO A 405 11.77 -10.42 -18.20
C PRO A 405 11.90 -11.96 -18.17
N LEU A 406 10.76 -12.64 -18.19
CA LEU A 406 10.67 -14.10 -18.09
C LEU A 406 10.02 -14.68 -19.35
N GLN A 407 10.40 -15.91 -19.69
CA GLN A 407 9.67 -16.75 -20.63
C GLN A 407 8.96 -17.85 -19.82
N VAL A 408 7.63 -17.87 -19.90
CA VAL A 408 6.78 -18.88 -19.23
C VAL A 408 5.98 -19.59 -20.32
N ARG A 409 6.20 -20.90 -20.50
CA ARG A 409 5.52 -21.69 -21.54
C ARG A 409 5.57 -21.05 -22.94
N GLY A 410 6.73 -20.49 -23.30
CA GLY A 410 6.98 -19.83 -24.59
C GLY A 410 6.37 -18.43 -24.74
N ARG A 411 5.86 -17.82 -23.67
CA ARG A 411 5.35 -16.44 -23.67
C ARG A 411 6.23 -15.53 -22.83
N SER A 412 6.52 -14.34 -23.38
CA SER A 412 7.21 -13.28 -22.65
C SER A 412 6.27 -12.68 -21.60
N VAL A 413 6.70 -12.70 -20.33
CA VAL A 413 5.94 -12.21 -19.18
C VAL A 413 6.90 -11.45 -18.25
N ARG A 414 6.43 -10.37 -17.62
CA ARG A 414 7.18 -9.70 -16.55
C ARG A 414 6.91 -10.36 -15.21
N ALA A 415 7.94 -10.54 -14.38
CA ALA A 415 7.82 -11.27 -13.11
C ALA A 415 6.70 -10.72 -12.21
N VAL A 416 6.52 -9.40 -12.15
CA VAL A 416 5.45 -8.78 -11.33
C VAL A 416 4.04 -9.11 -11.81
N HIS A 417 3.84 -9.48 -13.07
CA HIS A 417 2.52 -9.84 -13.62
C HIS A 417 2.02 -11.18 -13.10
N LEU A 418 2.92 -12.05 -12.63
CA LEU A 418 2.56 -13.33 -12.00
C LEU A 418 1.86 -13.13 -10.64
N LEU A 419 1.93 -11.93 -10.04
CA LEU A 419 1.32 -11.60 -8.75
C LEU A 419 -0.12 -11.04 -8.87
N ARG A 420 -0.67 -10.95 -10.09
CA ARG A 420 -2.01 -10.37 -10.34
C ARG A 420 -3.16 -11.14 -9.68
N SER A 421 -2.97 -12.43 -9.40
CA SER A 421 -3.94 -13.25 -8.68
C SER A 421 -4.06 -12.90 -7.19
N GLY A 422 -3.09 -12.18 -6.62
CA GLY A 422 -3.02 -11.92 -5.18
C GLY A 422 -2.69 -13.15 -4.33
N ARG A 423 -2.14 -14.21 -4.96
CA ARG A 423 -1.71 -15.46 -4.31
C ARG A 423 -0.20 -15.46 -4.07
N GLY A 424 0.29 -16.42 -3.27
CA GLY A 424 1.73 -16.66 -3.17
C GLY A 424 2.28 -17.17 -4.50
N LEU A 425 3.57 -16.96 -4.76
CA LEU A 425 4.23 -17.40 -5.99
C LEU A 425 5.51 -18.14 -5.63
N LEU A 426 5.65 -19.38 -6.05
CA LEU A 426 6.93 -20.06 -6.15
C LEU A 426 7.41 -19.98 -7.59
N LEU A 427 8.48 -19.23 -7.80
CA LEU A 427 9.09 -19.01 -9.11
C LEU A 427 10.36 -19.84 -9.21
N ASP A 428 10.35 -20.82 -10.11
CA ASP A 428 11.54 -21.59 -10.52
C ASP A 428 12.20 -20.90 -11.71
N LEU A 429 13.47 -20.56 -11.58
CA LEU A 429 14.28 -19.86 -12.58
C LEU A 429 15.34 -20.78 -13.22
N THR A 430 15.46 -22.05 -12.81
CA THR A 430 16.37 -23.00 -13.48
C THR A 430 15.82 -23.44 -14.85
N GLY A 431 14.51 -23.27 -15.04
CA GLY A 431 13.79 -23.76 -16.22
C GLY A 431 13.64 -25.27 -16.24
N ASP A 432 13.94 -25.97 -15.13
CA ASP A 432 13.77 -27.41 -15.03
C ASP A 432 12.31 -27.80 -14.98
N LEU A 433 11.45 -27.07 -14.25
CA LEU A 433 10.02 -27.42 -14.19
C LEU A 433 9.32 -27.39 -15.56
N ASP A 434 9.69 -26.46 -16.43
CA ASP A 434 9.16 -26.38 -17.80
C ASP A 434 9.78 -27.44 -18.74
N ARG A 435 10.98 -27.96 -18.43
CA ARG A 435 11.71 -28.94 -19.27
C ARG A 435 11.48 -30.40 -18.88
N THR A 436 11.42 -30.72 -17.59
CA THR A 436 11.39 -32.09 -17.08
C THR A 436 10.03 -32.49 -16.51
N GLY A 437 9.13 -31.53 -16.25
CA GLY A 437 7.89 -31.78 -15.54
C GLY A 437 8.13 -32.30 -14.11
N ASP A 438 9.21 -31.83 -13.48
CA ASP A 438 9.75 -32.44 -12.26
C ASP A 438 8.70 -32.56 -11.15
N ALA A 439 8.30 -33.81 -10.89
CA ALA A 439 7.24 -34.13 -9.95
C ALA A 439 7.60 -33.75 -8.50
N ALA A 440 8.88 -33.52 -8.18
CA ALA A 440 9.36 -33.27 -6.82
C ALA A 440 8.97 -31.89 -6.27
N VAL A 441 9.09 -30.81 -7.05
CA VAL A 441 8.68 -29.45 -6.58
C VAL A 441 7.15 -29.32 -6.57
N TRP A 442 6.47 -29.92 -7.56
CA TRP A 442 5.02 -30.06 -7.55
C TRP A 442 4.52 -30.88 -6.36
N ALA A 443 5.21 -31.97 -6.00
CA ALA A 443 4.87 -32.79 -4.83
C ALA A 443 5.13 -32.05 -3.50
N ALA A 444 6.20 -31.25 -3.41
CA ALA A 444 6.48 -30.42 -2.25
C ALA A 444 5.45 -29.30 -2.06
N CYS A 445 4.98 -28.68 -3.15
CA CYS A 445 4.00 -27.59 -3.09
C CYS A 445 2.54 -28.05 -3.21
N GLY A 446 2.27 -29.31 -3.54
CA GLY A 446 0.92 -29.82 -3.85
C GLY A 446 -0.10 -29.53 -2.75
N GLY A 447 0.32 -29.64 -1.49
CA GLY A 447 -0.55 -29.33 -0.35
C GLY A 447 -0.73 -27.84 -0.04
N TRP A 448 -0.15 -26.94 -0.83
CA TRP A 448 -0.34 -25.49 -0.81
C TRP A 448 -0.85 -24.92 -2.15
N ALA A 449 -1.19 -25.78 -3.12
CA ALA A 449 -1.65 -25.36 -4.45
C ALA A 449 -2.93 -24.49 -4.41
N ASP A 450 -3.70 -24.54 -3.32
CA ASP A 450 -4.84 -23.67 -3.08
C ASP A 450 -4.46 -22.24 -2.61
N ARG A 451 -3.18 -21.96 -2.36
CA ARG A 451 -2.67 -20.67 -1.84
C ARG A 451 -1.45 -20.13 -2.60
N VAL A 452 -0.63 -21.01 -3.18
CA VAL A 452 0.62 -20.68 -3.87
C VAL A 452 0.57 -21.17 -5.31
N ASP A 453 0.87 -20.29 -6.26
CA ASP A 453 1.05 -20.61 -7.67
C ASP A 453 2.50 -21.02 -7.92
N VAL A 454 2.71 -22.14 -8.60
CA VAL A 454 4.04 -22.63 -8.98
C VAL A 454 4.27 -22.34 -10.45
N VAL A 455 5.35 -21.60 -10.76
CA VAL A 455 5.66 -21.18 -12.13
C VAL A 455 7.12 -21.49 -12.44
N GLY A 456 7.33 -22.35 -13.43
CA GLY A 456 8.62 -22.48 -14.11
C GLY A 456 8.80 -21.34 -15.11
N ALA A 457 9.99 -20.73 -15.12
CA ALA A 457 10.31 -19.63 -16.02
C ALA A 457 11.77 -19.68 -16.45
N GLN A 458 12.03 -19.30 -17.70
CA GLN A 458 13.39 -19.03 -18.17
C GLN A 458 13.66 -17.53 -18.07
N CYS A 459 14.74 -17.16 -17.40
CA CYS A 459 15.19 -15.78 -17.35
C CYS A 459 16.04 -15.48 -18.60
N GLY A 460 15.73 -14.38 -19.30
CA GLY A 460 16.52 -13.96 -20.48
C GLY A 460 17.94 -13.47 -20.13
N THR A 461 18.23 -13.31 -18.84
CA THR A 461 19.52 -12.95 -18.24
C THR A 461 19.89 -13.94 -17.15
N GLN A 462 21.12 -13.89 -16.62
CA GLN A 462 21.52 -14.72 -15.48
C GLN A 462 20.56 -14.47 -14.31
N PRO A 463 19.83 -15.49 -13.81
CA PRO A 463 18.88 -15.31 -12.74
C PRO A 463 19.61 -15.00 -11.43
N PRO A 464 19.02 -14.18 -10.53
CA PRO A 464 19.66 -13.80 -9.28
C PRO A 464 19.58 -14.90 -8.20
N ALA A 465 18.85 -15.99 -8.47
CA ALA A 465 18.74 -17.20 -7.66
C ALA A 465 18.11 -18.33 -8.51
N ASP A 466 18.19 -19.57 -8.04
CA ASP A 466 17.59 -20.73 -8.73
C ASP A 466 16.07 -20.76 -8.55
N ALA A 467 15.57 -20.43 -7.35
CA ALA A 467 14.14 -20.35 -7.06
C ALA A 467 13.82 -19.25 -6.06
N LEU A 468 12.58 -18.73 -6.10
CA LEU A 468 12.09 -17.68 -5.20
C LEU A 468 10.68 -18.00 -4.72
N LEU A 469 10.46 -18.01 -3.41
CA LEU A 469 9.11 -17.95 -2.84
C LEU A 469 8.77 -16.49 -2.56
N VAL A 470 7.67 -16.02 -3.13
CA VAL A 470 7.22 -14.63 -3.09
C VAL A 470 5.84 -14.58 -2.44
N ARG A 471 5.68 -13.68 -1.47
CA ARG A 471 4.40 -13.40 -0.82
C ARG A 471 3.44 -12.67 -1.76
N PRO A 472 2.12 -12.68 -1.48
CA PRO A 472 1.13 -11.93 -2.26
C PRO A 472 1.41 -10.43 -2.44
N ASP A 473 2.11 -9.81 -1.49
CA ASP A 473 2.53 -8.39 -1.53
C ASP A 473 3.83 -8.14 -2.30
N GLY A 474 4.37 -9.19 -2.94
CA GLY A 474 5.52 -9.13 -3.83
C GLY A 474 6.88 -9.14 -3.13
N TYR A 475 6.94 -9.49 -1.84
CA TYR A 475 8.20 -9.61 -1.09
C TYR A 475 8.69 -11.05 -1.06
N VAL A 476 9.99 -11.24 -1.29
CA VAL A 476 10.65 -12.55 -1.29
C VAL A 476 10.75 -13.08 0.13
N ALA A 477 10.10 -14.22 0.37
CA ALA A 477 10.03 -14.92 1.65
C ALA A 477 11.04 -16.07 1.78
N TRP A 478 11.54 -16.60 0.66
CA TRP A 478 12.57 -17.64 0.62
C TRP A 478 13.30 -17.64 -0.74
N VAL A 479 14.53 -18.15 -0.75
CA VAL A 479 15.41 -18.22 -1.93
C VAL A 479 16.05 -19.61 -2.01
N GLY A 480 15.98 -20.26 -3.17
CA GLY A 480 16.57 -21.56 -3.45
C GLY A 480 17.92 -21.47 -4.17
N GLY A 481 18.84 -22.40 -3.84
CA GLY A 481 20.18 -22.54 -4.42
C GLY A 481 21.13 -23.38 -3.55
N ALA A 482 22.45 -23.34 -3.79
CA ALA A 482 23.46 -24.19 -3.13
C ALA A 482 23.50 -24.13 -1.57
N ALA A 483 22.90 -23.12 -0.95
CA ALA A 483 22.78 -22.98 0.52
C ALA A 483 21.37 -23.30 1.07
N GLY A 484 20.36 -23.47 0.21
CA GLY A 484 18.97 -23.75 0.59
C GLY A 484 18.46 -24.95 -0.19
N SER A 485 18.52 -26.13 0.44
CA SER A 485 18.05 -27.36 -0.22
C SER A 485 16.55 -27.28 -0.48
N ALA A 486 16.16 -27.37 -1.76
CA ALA A 486 14.76 -27.59 -2.17
C ALA A 486 14.24 -28.97 -1.69
N ALA A 487 15.16 -29.90 -1.40
CA ALA A 487 14.86 -31.24 -0.90
C ALA A 487 15.23 -31.36 0.59
N GLY A 488 14.25 -31.26 1.48
CA GLY A 488 14.44 -31.54 2.91
C GLY A 488 13.39 -30.91 3.81
N SER A 489 13.16 -31.54 4.95
CA SER A 489 12.34 -31.05 6.05
C SER A 489 13.28 -30.56 7.17
N GLY A 490 13.51 -29.25 7.26
CA GLY A 490 14.39 -28.65 8.26
C GLY A 490 14.36 -27.12 8.21
N PRO A 491 14.91 -26.44 9.23
CA PRO A 491 14.94 -24.97 9.27
C PRO A 491 15.55 -24.41 7.99
N GLY A 492 14.80 -23.57 7.27
CA GLY A 492 15.25 -22.99 6.02
C GLY A 492 14.98 -23.73 4.74
N SER A 493 14.31 -24.87 4.81
CA SER A 493 13.80 -25.50 3.61
C SER A 493 12.61 -24.74 3.02
N LEU A 494 12.27 -25.06 1.78
CA LEU A 494 11.07 -24.53 1.14
C LEU A 494 9.79 -24.88 1.92
N GLU A 495 9.71 -26.08 2.49
CA GLU A 495 8.55 -26.53 3.30
C GLU A 495 8.39 -25.70 4.58
N ASP A 496 9.50 -25.37 5.25
CA ASP A 496 9.53 -24.50 6.42
C ASP A 496 9.04 -23.09 6.07
N ALA A 497 9.51 -22.52 4.95
CA ALA A 497 9.05 -21.22 4.46
C ALA A 497 7.57 -21.24 4.06
N LEU A 498 7.09 -22.29 3.37
CA LEU A 498 5.69 -22.46 3.02
C LEU A 498 4.81 -22.56 4.28
N THR A 499 5.25 -23.31 5.28
CA THR A 499 4.54 -23.43 6.56
C THR A 499 4.50 -22.11 7.31
N THR A 500 5.62 -21.39 7.35
CA THR A 500 5.78 -20.10 8.03
C THR A 500 4.86 -19.02 7.47
N TRP A 501 4.65 -18.99 6.14
CA TRP A 501 3.92 -17.91 5.49
C TRP A 501 2.52 -18.29 4.99
N PHE A 502 2.27 -19.58 4.70
CA PHE A 502 1.04 -20.06 4.05
C PHE A 502 0.29 -21.15 4.84
N GLY A 503 0.72 -21.44 6.06
CA GLY A 503 0.03 -22.37 6.96
C GLY A 503 0.41 -23.81 6.71
N THR A 504 -0.24 -24.73 7.42
CA THR A 504 0.03 -26.16 7.27
C THR A 504 -0.38 -26.66 5.89
N ARG A 505 0.31 -27.72 5.45
CA ARG A 505 -0.06 -28.49 4.27
C ARG A 505 -1.51 -28.98 4.39
N ARG A 506 -2.29 -28.90 3.32
CA ARG A 506 -3.55 -29.66 3.24
C ARG A 506 -3.21 -31.12 2.91
N GLU A 507 -3.74 -32.04 3.69
CA GLU A 507 -3.78 -33.45 3.30
C GLU A 507 -4.71 -33.57 2.09
N GLU A 508 -4.22 -34.18 1.00
CA GLU A 508 -5.10 -34.55 -0.11
C GLU A 508 -6.13 -35.53 0.43
N GLN A 509 -7.41 -35.13 0.47
CA GLN A 509 -8.47 -36.12 0.61
C GLN A 509 -8.39 -37.03 -0.62
N PRO A 510 -8.20 -38.35 -0.46
CA PRO A 510 -8.22 -39.24 -1.60
C PRO A 510 -9.57 -39.07 -2.30
N CYS A 511 -9.50 -38.77 -3.60
CA CYS A 511 -10.65 -38.75 -4.49
C CYS A 511 -11.47 -40.02 -4.24
N PRO A 512 -12.80 -39.95 -3.96
CA PRO A 512 -13.60 -41.15 -3.79
C PRO A 512 -13.49 -41.95 -5.08
N THR A 513 -12.94 -43.15 -4.93
CA THR A 513 -12.60 -44.09 -5.98
C THR A 513 -13.78 -44.20 -6.94
N TYR A 514 -13.61 -43.80 -8.20
CA TYR A 514 -14.58 -44.12 -9.23
C TYR A 514 -14.75 -45.65 -9.24
N CYS A 515 -15.95 -46.10 -8.87
CA CYS A 515 -16.36 -47.49 -8.99
C CYS A 515 -16.07 -47.96 -10.42
N THR A 516 -15.14 -48.89 -10.56
CA THR A 516 -14.99 -49.70 -11.77
C THR A 516 -16.16 -50.69 -11.83
N SER A 517 -17.34 -50.22 -12.24
CA SER A 517 -18.40 -51.11 -12.69
C SER A 517 -18.03 -51.60 -14.10
N THR A 518 -17.52 -52.81 -14.18
CA THR A 518 -17.42 -53.59 -15.42
C THR A 518 -18.81 -53.70 -16.08
N PRO A 519 -18.93 -53.55 -17.42
CA PRO A 519 -20.20 -53.75 -18.08
C PRO A 519 -20.55 -55.25 -18.10
N ARG A 520 -21.75 -55.60 -17.60
CA ARG A 520 -22.36 -56.92 -17.78
C ARG A 520 -22.62 -57.18 -19.26
N PRO A 521 -22.41 -58.41 -19.78
CA PRO A 521 -22.73 -58.73 -21.18
C PRO A 521 -24.25 -58.81 -21.38
N ALA A 522 -24.70 -58.30 -22.54
CA ALA A 522 -26.11 -58.27 -22.94
C ALA A 522 -26.69 -59.68 -23.16
N ALA A 523 -27.89 -59.93 -22.63
CA ALA A 523 -28.68 -61.14 -22.89
C ALA A 523 -29.44 -61.02 -24.22
N PRO A 524 -29.70 -62.13 -24.94
CA PRO A 524 -30.20 -62.11 -26.31
C PRO A 524 -31.71 -61.79 -26.40
N ALA A 525 -32.07 -61.08 -27.45
CA ALA A 525 -33.42 -60.65 -27.77
C ALA A 525 -34.38 -61.84 -28.00
N ARG A 526 -35.53 -61.82 -27.34
CA ARG A 526 -36.68 -62.68 -27.66
C ARG A 526 -37.52 -62.00 -28.74
N SER A 527 -37.76 -62.73 -29.82
CA SER A 527 -38.67 -62.40 -30.93
C SER A 527 -40.13 -62.35 -30.46
N PRO A 528 -40.98 -61.45 -30.99
CA PRO A 528 -42.43 -61.57 -30.91
C PRO A 528 -42.95 -62.51 -32.00
N GLY A 529 -43.96 -63.32 -31.64
CA GLY A 529 -44.43 -64.46 -32.43
C GLY A 529 -45.09 -64.12 -33.78
N ASN A 530 -44.99 -65.10 -34.68
CA ASN A 530 -46.13 -65.81 -35.26
C ASN A 530 -45.72 -67.26 -35.52
#